data_AF-A0A850ZZ01-F1
#
_entry.id   AF-A0A850ZZ01-F1
#
_cell.length_a   1.000
_cell.length_b   1.000
_cell.length_c   1.000
_cell.angle_alpha   90.00
_cell.angle_beta   90.00
_cell.angle_gamma   90.00
#
_symmetry.space_group_name_H-M   'P 1'
#
loop_
_entity.id
_entity.type
_entity.pdbx_description
1 polymer ?
#
loop_
_entity_poly.entity_id
_entity_poly.type
_entity_poly.pdbx_seq_one_letter_code
_entity_poly.pdbx_strand_id
1 'polypeptide(L)'
;SEGHSHPRVVELPKTEEGLGFNIMGGKEQNSPIYISRIIPGGIADRHGGLKRGDQLLSVNGVSVEGEHHEKAVELLKAAQGKVKLVVRYTPKVLEEMESRFEKMRSAKRRQQN
;
A
#
# COMPACT_ATOMS: atom_id res chain seq x y z
N SER A 1 -11.70 -17.90 -12.44
CA SER A 1 -12.22 -16.54 -12.15
C SER A 1 -11.36 -15.91 -11.07
N GLU A 2 -10.13 -15.54 -11.41
CA GLU A 2 -9.21 -14.94 -10.45
C GLU A 2 -9.34 -13.42 -10.59
N GLY A 3 -9.99 -12.80 -9.60
CA GLY A 3 -10.39 -11.39 -9.58
C GLY A 3 -9.22 -10.41 -9.42
N HIS A 4 -8.14 -10.59 -10.17
CA HIS A 4 -7.09 -9.60 -10.31
C HIS A 4 -7.55 -8.55 -11.33
N SER A 5 -7.78 -7.32 -10.87
CA SER A 5 -8.06 -6.23 -11.80
C SER A 5 -6.79 -5.89 -12.58
N HIS A 6 -6.92 -5.36 -13.79
CA HIS A 6 -5.77 -4.77 -14.48
C HIS A 6 -5.18 -3.61 -13.67
N PRO A 7 -3.88 -3.30 -13.82
CA PRO A 7 -3.29 -2.08 -13.27
C PRO A 7 -4.08 -0.85 -13.72
N ARG A 8 -4.28 0.09 -12.79
CA ARG A 8 -4.98 1.34 -13.05
C ARG A 8 -4.21 2.52 -12.49
N VAL A 9 -4.39 3.67 -13.11
CA VAL A 9 -3.82 4.94 -12.66
C VAL A 9 -4.82 5.63 -11.73
N VAL A 10 -4.34 6.16 -10.61
CA VAL A 10 -5.10 7.01 -9.70
C VAL A 10 -4.28 8.25 -9.41
N GLU A 11 -4.87 9.43 -9.62
CA GLU A 11 -4.23 10.71 -9.32
C GLU A 11 -4.89 11.35 -8.10
N LEU A 12 -4.10 11.69 -7.10
CA LEU A 12 -4.57 12.31 -5.86
C LEU A 12 -3.86 13.64 -5.61
N PRO A 13 -4.56 14.68 -5.13
CA PRO A 13 -3.89 15.87 -4.63
C PRO A 13 -3.15 15.56 -3.31
N LYS A 14 -1.89 15.95 -3.20
CA LYS A 14 -1.16 15.95 -1.94
C LYS A 14 -1.50 17.20 -1.15
N THR A 15 -2.00 17.04 0.06
CA THR A 15 -2.24 18.13 1.01
C THR A 15 -1.29 18.02 2.21
N GLU A 16 -1.34 19.00 3.11
CA GLU A 16 -0.59 18.97 4.38
C GLU A 16 -1.00 17.77 5.27
N GLU A 17 -2.26 17.32 5.17
CA GLU A 17 -2.77 16.12 5.83
C GLU A 17 -2.27 14.81 5.19
N GLY A 18 -1.57 14.90 4.06
CA GLY A 18 -1.06 13.75 3.32
C GLY A 18 -2.03 13.24 2.25
N LEU A 19 -2.03 11.92 2.03
CA LEU A 19 -2.83 11.27 0.96
C LEU A 19 -4.02 10.47 1.51
N GLY A 20 -4.15 10.30 2.82
CA GLY A 20 -5.29 9.62 3.42
C GLY A 20 -5.28 8.09 3.33
N PHE A 21 -4.12 7.44 3.28
CA PHE A 21 -4.01 5.98 3.31
C PHE A 21 -2.72 5.50 4.00
N ASN A 22 -2.72 4.25 4.46
CA ASN A 22 -1.53 3.60 5.00
C ASN A 22 -1.03 2.53 4.03
N ILE A 23 0.28 2.32 4.02
CA ILE A 23 0.92 1.22 3.29
C ILE A 23 1.53 0.18 4.24
N MET A 24 1.74 -1.03 3.74
CA MET A 24 2.47 -2.11 4.42
C MET A 24 3.23 -2.98 3.42
N GLY A 25 4.01 -3.94 3.93
CA GLY A 25 4.90 -4.77 3.11
C GLY A 25 6.17 -4.01 2.75
N GLY A 26 6.92 -4.55 1.79
CA GLY A 26 8.27 -4.12 1.48
C GLY A 26 9.21 -5.32 1.32
N LYS A 27 10.28 -5.13 0.55
CA LYS A 27 11.29 -6.15 0.26
C LYS A 27 11.87 -6.79 1.52
N GLU A 28 12.08 -6.03 2.59
CA GLU A 28 12.61 -6.53 3.86
C GLU A 28 11.67 -7.53 4.56
N GLN A 29 10.41 -7.57 4.17
CA GLN A 29 9.40 -8.54 4.62
C GLN A 29 9.08 -9.60 3.56
N ASN A 30 9.90 -9.68 2.49
CA ASN A 30 9.66 -10.51 1.31
C ASN A 30 8.23 -10.37 0.77
N SER A 31 7.75 -9.13 0.67
CA SER A 31 6.35 -8.81 0.43
C SER A 31 6.20 -7.59 -0.47
N PRO A 32 5.23 -7.55 -1.41
CA PRO A 32 4.95 -6.34 -2.17
C PRO A 32 4.39 -5.23 -1.27
N ILE A 33 4.36 -4.00 -1.80
CA ILE A 33 3.82 -2.85 -1.09
C ILE A 33 2.32 -2.75 -1.36
N TYR A 34 1.53 -2.66 -0.29
CA TYR A 34 0.06 -2.64 -0.35
C TYR A 34 -0.52 -1.48 0.41
N ILE A 35 -1.65 -0.97 -0.06
CA ILE A 35 -2.55 -0.11 0.72
C ILE A 35 -3.30 -0.97 1.73
N SER A 36 -2.94 -0.83 2.99
CA SER A 36 -3.51 -1.60 4.12
C SER A 36 -4.75 -0.95 4.73
N ARG A 37 -4.88 0.38 4.56
CA ARG A 37 -6.00 1.15 5.11
C ARG A 37 -6.25 2.40 4.27
N ILE A 38 -7.52 2.71 4.04
CA ILE A 38 -8.00 4.02 3.61
C ILE A 38 -8.48 4.76 4.86
N ILE A 39 -8.05 6.01 5.04
CA ILE A 39 -8.42 6.83 6.20
C ILE A 39 -9.80 7.46 5.92
N PRO A 40 -10.84 7.16 6.72
CA PRO A 40 -12.17 7.74 6.53
C PRO A 40 -12.13 9.27 6.54
N GLY A 41 -12.79 9.91 5.58
CA GLY A 41 -12.75 11.35 5.39
C GLY A 41 -11.41 11.90 4.87
N GLY A 42 -10.40 11.07 4.65
CA GLY A 42 -9.13 11.46 4.05
C GLY A 42 -9.24 11.72 2.54
N ILE A 43 -8.14 12.17 1.93
CA ILE A 43 -8.10 12.47 0.48
C ILE A 43 -8.41 11.22 -0.36
N ALA A 44 -7.76 10.09 -0.08
CA ALA A 44 -7.99 8.85 -0.81
C ALA A 44 -9.44 8.33 -0.69
N ASP A 45 -10.05 8.50 0.49
CA ASP A 45 -11.45 8.10 0.75
C ASP A 45 -12.42 8.97 -0.05
N ARG A 46 -12.29 10.30 0.06
CA ARG A 46 -13.11 11.27 -0.68
C ARG A 46 -12.97 11.14 -2.19
N HIS A 47 -11.79 10.77 -2.67
CA HIS A 47 -11.56 10.53 -4.10
C HIS A 47 -12.17 9.20 -4.59
N GLY A 48 -12.23 8.16 -3.75
CA GLY A 48 -12.83 6.86 -4.07
C GLY A 48 -12.05 5.99 -5.06
N GLY A 49 -10.95 6.49 -5.62
CA GLY A 49 -10.12 5.76 -6.60
C GLY A 49 -9.21 4.68 -6.01
N LEU A 50 -8.92 4.73 -4.71
CA LEU A 50 -8.09 3.74 -3.99
C LEU A 50 -8.94 2.88 -3.07
N LYS A 51 -8.49 1.64 -2.85
CA LYS A 51 -9.13 0.68 -1.96
C LYS A 51 -8.07 -0.06 -1.13
N ARG A 52 -8.47 -0.47 0.08
CA ARG A 52 -7.68 -1.47 0.83
C ARG A 52 -7.55 -2.73 -0.03
N GLY A 53 -6.34 -3.27 -0.13
CA GLY A 53 -6.04 -4.42 -0.99
C GLY A 53 -5.49 -4.06 -2.37
N ASP A 54 -5.31 -2.75 -2.65
CA ASP A 54 -4.51 -2.33 -3.79
C ASP A 54 -3.02 -2.56 -3.53
N GLN A 55 -2.36 -3.29 -4.43
CA GLN A 55 -0.91 -3.30 -4.55
C GLN A 55 -0.45 -1.99 -5.17
N LEU A 56 0.52 -1.32 -4.55
CA LEU A 56 1.17 -0.15 -5.11
C LEU A 56 2.30 -0.60 -6.05
N LEU A 57 2.21 -0.22 -7.32
CA LEU A 57 3.20 -0.58 -8.35
C LEU A 57 4.17 0.57 -8.63
N SER A 58 3.68 1.82 -8.66
CA SER A 58 4.53 2.99 -8.86
C SER A 58 3.96 4.27 -8.24
N VAL A 59 4.85 5.22 -7.98
CA VAL A 59 4.57 6.58 -7.51
C VAL A 59 5.24 7.57 -8.45
N ASN A 60 4.46 8.44 -9.09
CA ASN A 60 4.94 9.44 -10.06
C ASN A 60 5.83 8.85 -11.16
N GLY A 61 5.51 7.63 -11.63
CA GLY A 61 6.27 6.93 -12.67
C GLY A 61 7.50 6.17 -12.17
N VAL A 62 7.87 6.30 -10.88
CA VAL A 62 8.93 5.49 -10.27
C VAL A 62 8.33 4.20 -9.72
N SER A 63 8.80 3.06 -10.22
CA SER A 63 8.36 1.75 -9.73
C SER A 63 8.76 1.55 -8.27
N VAL A 64 7.88 0.90 -7.51
CA VAL A 64 8.14 0.45 -6.13
C VAL A 64 7.99 -1.07 -6.00
N GLU A 65 7.86 -1.78 -7.11
CA GLU A 65 7.80 -3.23 -7.11
C GLU A 65 9.15 -3.82 -6.71
N GLY A 66 9.15 -4.69 -5.69
CA GLY A 66 10.37 -5.30 -5.16
C GLY A 66 11.26 -4.34 -4.36
N GLU A 67 10.79 -3.13 -4.07
CA GLU A 67 11.49 -2.14 -3.27
C GLU A 67 11.21 -2.26 -1.77
N HIS A 68 12.08 -1.65 -0.97
CA HIS A 68 11.89 -1.55 0.48
C HIS A 68 10.70 -0.65 0.83
N HIS A 69 10.07 -0.92 1.97
CA HIS A 69 8.98 -0.09 2.48
C HIS A 69 9.32 1.40 2.50
N GLU A 70 10.51 1.71 3.00
CA GLU A 70 11.02 3.07 3.16
C GLU A 70 11.07 3.82 1.84
N LYS A 71 11.46 3.16 0.73
CA LYS A 71 11.52 3.80 -0.59
C LYS A 71 10.15 4.32 -1.04
N ALA A 72 9.09 3.54 -0.86
CA ALA A 72 7.75 4.00 -1.18
C ALA A 72 7.30 5.15 -0.27
N VAL A 73 7.63 5.09 1.02
CA VAL A 73 7.36 6.17 1.97
C VAL A 73 8.05 7.47 1.55
N GLU A 74 9.32 7.41 1.18
CA GLU A 74 10.08 8.56 0.68
C GLU A 74 9.42 9.19 -0.54
N LEU A 75 9.08 8.38 -1.55
CA LEU A 75 8.43 8.87 -2.78
C LEU A 75 7.07 9.53 -2.48
N LEU A 76 6.26 8.94 -1.61
CA LEU A 76 4.94 9.47 -1.22
C LEU A 76 5.04 10.74 -0.36
N LYS A 77 6.11 10.89 0.41
CA LYS A 77 6.39 12.10 1.22
C LYS A 77 6.97 13.23 0.37
N ALA A 78 7.88 12.92 -0.55
CA ALA A 78 8.53 13.89 -1.42
C ALA A 78 7.61 14.43 -2.53
N ALA A 79 6.55 13.69 -2.89
CA ALA A 79 5.60 14.12 -3.90
C ALA A 79 4.87 15.42 -3.51
N GLN A 80 4.69 16.32 -4.49
CA GLN A 80 4.02 17.61 -4.34
C GLN A 80 2.92 17.75 -5.39
N GLY A 81 1.91 18.58 -5.11
CA GLY A 81 0.82 18.84 -6.05
C GLY A 81 -0.03 17.60 -6.31
N LYS A 82 0.05 17.02 -7.51
CA LYS A 82 -0.67 15.78 -7.86
C LYS A 82 0.25 14.57 -7.79
N VAL A 83 -0.20 13.52 -7.12
CA VAL A 83 0.51 12.25 -7.00
C VAL A 83 -0.17 11.23 -7.89
N LYS A 84 0.55 10.75 -8.90
CA LYS A 84 0.10 9.70 -9.80
C LYS A 84 0.54 8.34 -9.27
N LEU A 85 -0.42 7.50 -8.92
CA LEU A 85 -0.21 6.15 -8.43
C LEU A 85 -0.62 5.16 -9.51
N VAL A 86 0.17 4.10 -9.69
CA VAL A 86 -0.28 2.92 -10.44
C VAL A 86 -0.52 1.81 -9.43
N VAL A 87 -1.75 1.29 -9.42
CA VAL A 87 -2.19 0.29 -8.45
C VAL A 87 -2.89 -0.87 -9.13
N ARG A 88 -2.89 -2.02 -8.46
CA ARG A 88 -3.62 -3.22 -8.90
C ARG A 88 -4.41 -3.80 -7.74
N TYR A 89 -5.71 -4.06 -7.94
CA TYR A 89 -6.56 -4.57 -6.89
C TYR A 89 -6.37 -6.08 -6.72
N THR A 90 -5.77 -6.48 -5.60
CA THR A 90 -5.44 -7.87 -5.26
C THR A 90 -5.69 -8.14 -3.75
N PRO A 91 -6.94 -7.99 -3.27
CA PRO A 91 -7.26 -8.02 -1.84
C PRO A 91 -6.94 -9.35 -1.15
N LYS A 92 -7.10 -10.48 -1.85
CA LYS A 92 -6.78 -11.81 -1.30
C LYS A 92 -5.30 -11.94 -0.92
N VAL A 93 -4.41 -11.35 -1.71
CA VAL A 93 -2.97 -11.37 -1.42
C VAL A 93 -2.67 -10.55 -0.18
N LEU A 94 -3.33 -9.40 0.02
CA LEU A 94 -3.21 -8.62 1.24
C LEU A 94 -3.67 -9.42 2.47
N GLU A 95 -4.81 -10.11 2.38
CA GLU A 95 -5.36 -10.95 3.47
C GLU A 95 -4.39 -12.10 3.84
N GLU A 96 -3.83 -12.78 2.84
CA GLU A 96 -2.81 -13.82 3.04
C GLU A 96 -1.53 -13.27 3.69
N MET A 97 -1.10 -12.08 3.29
CA MET A 97 0.04 -11.38 3.88
C MET A 97 -0.19 -11.03 5.34
N GLU A 98 -1.35 -10.45 5.68
CA GLU A 98 -1.71 -10.11 7.04
C GLU A 98 -1.78 -11.36 7.93
N SER A 99 -2.38 -12.46 7.44
CA SER A 99 -2.41 -13.75 8.14
C SER A 99 -1.00 -14.28 8.43
N ARG A 100 -0.08 -14.18 7.45
CA ARG A 100 1.32 -14.58 7.62
C ARG A 100 2.02 -13.74 8.69
N PHE A 101 1.84 -12.43 8.68
CA PHE A 101 2.46 -11.53 9.67
C PHE A 101 1.91 -11.77 11.08
N GLU A 102 0.61 -12.05 11.22
CA GLU A 102 0.00 -12.37 12.52
C GLU A 102 0.54 -13.68 13.09
N LYS A 103 0.65 -14.73 12.26
CA LYS A 103 1.26 -16.02 12.67
C LYS A 103 2.70 -15.83 13.13
N MET A 104 3.50 -15.05 12.40
CA MET A 104 4.89 -14.78 12.74
C MET A 104 5.02 -14.00 14.07
N ARG A 105 4.18 -12.98 14.28
CA ARG A 105 4.14 -12.21 15.54
C ARG A 105 3.72 -13.09 16.72
N SER A 106 2.71 -13.92 16.54
CA SER A 106 2.25 -14.89 17.55
C SER A 106 3.34 -15.90 17.92
N ALA A 107 4.10 -16.40 16.95
CA ALA A 107 5.20 -17.33 17.20
C ALA A 107 6.34 -16.67 18.00
N LYS A 108 6.74 -15.44 17.65
CA LYS A 108 7.78 -14.70 18.37
C LYS A 108 7.41 -14.40 19.82
N ARG A 109 6.13 -14.07 20.10
CA ARG A 109 5.63 -13.81 21.46
C ARG A 109 5.69 -15.04 22.37
N ARG A 110 5.44 -16.24 21.82
CA ARG A 110 5.51 -17.50 22.58
C ARG A 110 6.94 -17.93 22.95
N GLN A 111 7.95 -17.35 22.32
CA GLN A 111 9.35 -17.69 22.54
C GLN A 111 10.05 -16.72 23.52
N GLN A 112 9.35 -15.67 23.94
CA GLN A 112 9.81 -14.65 24.89
C GLN A 112 9.12 -14.75 26.27
N ASN A 113 8.20 -15.71 26.43
CA ASN A 113 7.56 -16.11 27.68
C ASN A 113 7.95 -17.55 28.01
#